data_AF-D4JVL6-F1
#
_entry.id   AF-D4JVL6-F1
#
_cell.length_a   1.000
_cell.length_b   1.000
_cell.length_c   1.000
_cell.angle_alpha   90.00
_cell.angle_beta   90.00
_cell.angle_gamma   90.00
#
_symmetry.space_group_name_H-M   'P 1'
#
loop_
_entity.id
_entity.type
_entity.pdbx_description
1 polymer ?
#
loop_
_entity_poly.entity_id
_entity_poly.type
_entity_poly.pdbx_seq_one_letter_code
_entity_poly.pdbx_strand_id
1 'polypeptide(L)' 'MYDEFRHFAKENLKSKRMTYYKLAKKIGFTESTIKCFMCGANNSRKVAEKIADELGVKLVYCDKKYIPFFKD' A
#
# COMPACT_ATOMS: atom_id res chain seq x y z
N MET A 1 4.95 -6.68 10.43
CA MET A 1 4.39 -5.36 10.01
C MET A 1 4.41 -5.30 8.48
N TYR A 2 4.05 -4.19 7.82
CA TYR A 2 3.57 -4.13 6.41
C TYR A 2 4.51 -4.58 5.27
N ASP A 3 5.59 -5.33 5.52
CA ASP A 3 6.60 -5.65 4.50
C ASP A 3 6.06 -6.50 3.35
N GLU A 4 5.28 -7.54 3.65
CA GLU A 4 4.62 -8.36 2.62
C GLU A 4 3.64 -7.51 1.80
N PHE A 5 2.85 -6.67 2.47
CA PHE A 5 1.97 -5.72 1.79
C PHE A 5 2.73 -4.72 0.91
N ARG A 6 3.86 -4.18 1.38
CA ARG A 6 4.70 -3.26 0.59
C ARG A 6 5.23 -3.94 -0.65
N HIS A 7 5.69 -5.19 -0.53
CA HIS A 7 6.19 -5.94 -1.68
C HIS A 7 5.07 -6.18 -2.70
N PHE A 8 3.90 -6.67 -2.25
CA PHE A 8 2.71 -6.84 -3.07
C PHE A 8 2.30 -5.55 -3.77
N ALA A 9 2.26 -4.43 -3.04
CA ALA A 9 1.88 -3.13 -3.58
C ALA A 9 2.86 -2.65 -4.64
N LYS A 10 4.18 -2.84 -4.46
CA LYS A 10 5.19 -2.48 -5.47
C LYS A 10 4.97 -3.23 -6.79
N GLU A 11 4.78 -4.54 -6.74
CA GLU A 11 4.56 -5.36 -7.94
C GLU A 11 3.26 -4.99 -8.66
N ASN A 12 2.17 -4.77 -7.91
CA ASN A 12 0.88 -4.36 -8.49
C ASN A 12 0.92 -2.95 -9.10
N LEU A 13 1.60 -2.00 -8.45
CA LEU A 13 1.74 -0.66 -9.02
C LEU A 13 2.58 -0.70 -10.30
N LYS A 14 3.63 -1.53 -10.34
CA LYS A 14 4.46 -1.75 -11.53
C LYS A 14 3.66 -2.35 -12.69
N SER A 15 2.88 -3.40 -12.44
CA SER A 15 2.05 -4.04 -13.48
C SER A 15 1.00 -3.08 -14.05
N LYS A 16 0.43 -2.21 -13.22
CA LYS A 16 -0.54 -1.17 -13.61
C LYS A 16 0.09 0.11 -14.19
N ARG A 17 1.42 0.18 -14.33
CA ARG A 17 2.16 1.41 -14.71
C ARG A 17 1.77 2.63 -13.85
N MET A 18 1.48 2.39 -12.58
CA MET A 18 1.04 3.39 -11.61
C MET A 18 2.25 3.90 -10.81
N THR A 19 2.54 5.20 -10.90
CA THR A 19 3.61 5.82 -10.10
C THR A 19 3.12 6.19 -8.70
N TYR A 20 4.04 6.35 -7.74
CA TYR A 20 3.67 6.85 -6.41
C TYR A 20 3.02 8.23 -6.45
N TYR A 21 3.41 9.10 -7.39
CA TYR A 21 2.76 10.39 -7.62
C TYR A 21 1.28 10.22 -8.03
N LYS A 22 1.00 9.36 -9.01
CA LYS A 22 -0.39 9.11 -9.47
C LYS A 22 -1.24 8.47 -8.38
N LEU A 23 -0.67 7.48 -7.68
CA LEU A 23 -1.32 6.85 -6.53
C LEU A 23 -1.68 7.90 -5.48
N ALA A 24 -0.69 8.68 -5.03
CA ALA A 24 -0.84 9.73 -4.03
C ALA A 24 -1.98 10.69 -4.38
N LYS A 25 -2.01 11.19 -5.62
CA LYS A 25 -3.09 12.06 -6.13
C LYS A 25 -4.46 11.39 -6.05
N LYS A 26 -4.55 10.11 -6.39
CA LYS A 26 -5.81 9.35 -6.41
C LYS A 26 -6.36 9.07 -5.01
N ILE A 27 -5.49 8.77 -4.04
CA ILE A 27 -5.88 8.41 -2.68
C ILE A 27 -5.80 9.57 -1.67
N GLY A 28 -5.49 10.78 -2.12
CA GLY A 28 -5.50 12.00 -1.30
C GLY A 28 -4.31 12.16 -0.37
N PHE A 29 -3.12 11.73 -0.78
CA PHE A 29 -1.87 11.91 -0.04
C PHE A 29 -0.80 12.64 -0.85
N THR A 30 0.31 13.01 -0.20
CA THR A 30 1.51 13.47 -0.90
C THR A 30 2.34 12.28 -1.37
N GLU A 31 3.11 12.46 -2.44
CA GLU A 31 4.03 11.41 -2.91
C GLU A 31 5.07 11.05 -1.84
N SER A 32 5.55 12.02 -1.06
CA SER A 32 6.48 11.81 0.04
C SER A 32 5.89 10.88 1.10
N THR A 33 4.61 11.09 1.48
CA THR A 33 3.89 10.22 2.42
C THR A 33 3.85 8.77 1.91
N ILE A 34 3.57 8.56 0.62
CA ILE A 34 3.57 7.21 0.01
C ILE A 34 4.97 6.62 0.02
N LYS A 35 6.00 7.38 -0.37
CA LYS A 35 7.40 6.93 -0.35
C LYS A 35 7.83 6.50 1.06
N CYS A 36 7.59 7.30 2.08
CA CYS A 36 7.92 7.00 3.48
C CYS A 36 7.24 5.71 3.95
N PHE A 37 5.97 5.48 3.59
CA PHE A 37 5.30 4.22 3.90
C PHE A 37 5.91 3.04 3.15
N MET A 38 6.15 3.17 1.84
CA MET A 38 6.64 2.11 0.97
C MET A 38 8.11 1.71 1.22
N CYS A 39 8.92 2.60 1.81
CA CYS A 39 10.30 2.32 2.20
C CYS A 39 10.45 1.86 3.66
N GLY A 40 9.37 1.85 4.45
CA GLY A 40 9.44 1.40 5.85
C GLY A 40 9.69 2.50 6.88
N ALA A 41 9.91 3.75 6.46
CA ALA A 41 10.10 4.88 7.38
C ALA A 41 8.84 5.22 8.19
N ASN A 42 7.65 4.80 7.72
CA ASN A 42 6.38 4.96 8.42
C ASN A 42 5.52 3.68 8.30
N ASN A 43 4.83 3.32 9.38
CA ASN A 43 3.88 2.19 9.47
C ASN A 43 2.41 2.65 9.62
N SER A 44 2.06 3.82 9.09
CA SER A 44 0.71 4.38 9.18
C SER A 44 -0.35 3.44 8.60
N ARG A 45 -1.25 2.96 9.46
CA ARG A 45 -2.39 2.12 9.08
C ARG A 45 -3.31 2.80 8.08
N LYS A 46 -3.59 4.09 8.27
CA LYS A 46 -4.44 4.88 7.36
C LYS A 46 -3.89 4.89 5.93
N VAL A 47 -2.57 5.04 5.78
CA VAL A 47 -1.92 5.00 4.47
C VAL A 47 -2.01 3.59 3.88
N ALA A 48 -1.77 2.57 4.70
CA ALA A 48 -1.85 1.18 4.26
C ALA A 48 -3.24 0.81 3.72
N GLU A 49 -4.30 1.14 4.47
CA GLU A 49 -5.69 0.86 4.10
C GLU A 49 -6.09 1.58 2.80
N LYS A 50 -5.69 2.84 2.62
CA LYS A 50 -5.97 3.58 1.38
C LYS A 50 -5.25 3.01 0.16
N ILE A 51 -4.01 2.55 0.32
CA ILE A 51 -3.29 1.85 -0.76
C ILE A 51 -3.97 0.52 -1.05
N ALA A 52 -4.37 -0.24 -0.02
CA ALA A 52 -5.04 -1.52 -0.17
C ALA A 52 -6.39 -1.38 -0.90
N ASP A 53 -7.20 -0.39 -0.53
CA ASP A 53 -8.46 -0.06 -1.19
C ASP A 53 -8.27 0.23 -2.69
N GLU A 54 -7.29 1.08 -3.03
CA GLU A 54 -6.96 1.41 -4.42
C GLU A 54 -6.45 0.19 -5.22
N LEU A 55 -5.81 -0.76 -4.53
CA LEU A 55 -5.35 -2.01 -5.14
C LEU A 55 -6.44 -3.09 -5.18
N GLY A 56 -7.62 -2.85 -4.59
CA GLY A 56 -8.71 -3.83 -4.55
C GLY A 56 -8.47 -4.98 -3.57
N VAL A 57 -7.67 -4.74 -2.52
CA VAL A 57 -7.34 -5.75 -1.52
C VAL A 57 -7.74 -5.30 -0.11
N LYS A 58 -8.00 -6.25 0.78
CA LYS A 58 -8.12 -6.04 2.22
C LYS A 58 -6.84 -6.48 2.92
N LEU A 59 -6.50 -5.81 4.02
CA LEU A 59 -5.35 -6.19 4.85
C LEU A 59 -5.82 -7.02 6.04
N VAL A 60 -5.26 -8.22 6.18
CA VAL A 60 -5.53 -9.11 7.32
C VAL A 60 -4.30 -9.17 8.19
N TYR A 61 -4.47 -8.98 9.50
CA TYR A 61 -3.38 -9.13 10.45
C TYR A 61 -3.27 -10.59 10.91
N CYS A 62 -2.16 -11.24 10.56
CA CYS A 62 -1.85 -12.62 10.92
C CYS A 62 -0.35 -12.75 11.23
N ASP A 63 0.03 -13.51 12.25
CA ASP A 63 1.43 -13.77 12.62
C ASP A 63 2.32 -12.51 12.70
N LYS A 64 1.78 -11.45 13.32
CA LYS A 64 2.42 -10.14 13.47
C LYS A 64 2.69 -9.39 12.15
N LYS A 65 2.04 -9.78 11.06
CA LYS A 65 2.17 -9.22 9.72
C LYS A 65 0.81 -8.82 9.14
N TYR A 66 0.84 -7.88 8.18
CA TYR A 66 -0.33 -7.50 7.40
C TYR A 66 -0.22 -8.12 6.02
N ILE A 67 -1.13 -9.05 5.73
CA ILE A 67 -1.17 -9.84 4.49
C ILE A 67 -2.31 -9.32 3.62
N PRO A 68 -2.07 -8.98 2.34
CA PRO A 68 -3.12 -8.56 1.42
C PRO A 68 -3.92 -9.74 0.87
N PHE A 69 -5.24 -9.61 0.85
CA PHE A 69 -6.18 -10.55 0.21
C PHE A 69 -7.07 -9.79 -0.76
N PHE A 70 -7.37 -10.34 -1.94
CA PHE A 70 -8.32 -9.72 -2.85
C PHE A 70 -9.69 -9.57 -2.18
N LYS A 71 -10.36 -8.45 -2.44
CA LYS A 71 -11.76 -8.28 -2.08
C LYS A 71 -12.59 -9.09 -3.06
N ASP A 72 -13.50 -9.90 -2.52
CA ASP A 72 -14.55 -10.59 -3.28
C ASP A 72 -15.50 -9.58 -3.94
#